data_AF-A0A386C9F7-F1
#
_entry.id   AF-A0A386C9F7-F1
#
_cell.length_a   1.000
_cell.length_b   1.000
_cell.length_c   1.000
_cell.angle_alpha   90.00
_cell.angle_beta   90.00
_cell.angle_gamma   90.00
#
_symmetry.space_group_name_H-M   'P 1'
#
loop_
_entity.id
_entity.type
_entity.pdbx_description
1 polymer ?
#
loop_
_entity_poly.entity_id
_entity_poly.type
_entity_poly.pdbx_seq_one_letter_code
_entity_poly.pdbx_strand_id
1 'polypeptide(L)'
;TNMRAMGLTYAEAFEPCRNLQTISDLMVKNYTKALTTSSTPQEALRKSFSMYYSGNDTRGFRPDKEGDLPYVQKVVVGALSPSSADPIVPAVEATEGDEAIPVAAASAGAKRAPVRVRTASQQQSGPWVIVTDENGQAPQPAQLAAVQVASPDQPKAPEQPRIQVALDTG
;
A
#
# COMPACT_ATOMS: atom_id res chain seq x y z
N THR A 1 -0.41 -1.05 11.27
CA THR A 1 0.07 -0.17 12.36
C THR A 1 -0.25 1.30 12.16
N ASN A 2 -0.38 1.82 10.93
CA ASN A 2 -0.80 3.21 10.69
C ASN A 2 -2.33 3.43 10.78
N MET A 3 -3.14 2.59 10.11
CA MET A 3 -4.63 2.74 10.08
C MET A 3 -5.27 2.83 11.47
N ARG A 4 -4.87 1.95 12.40
CA ARG A 4 -5.39 1.95 13.78
C ARG A 4 -4.96 3.18 14.58
N ALA A 5 -3.74 3.67 14.35
CA ALA A 5 -3.25 4.90 14.99
C ALA A 5 -3.97 6.15 14.46
N MET A 6 -4.51 6.07 13.23
CA MET A 6 -5.31 7.11 12.59
C MET A 6 -6.82 6.96 12.83
N GLY A 7 -7.25 5.96 13.59
CA GLY A 7 -8.67 5.73 13.90
C GLY A 7 -9.51 5.24 12.71
N LEU A 8 -8.87 4.77 11.63
CA LEU A 8 -9.56 4.27 10.45
C LEU A 8 -10.00 2.82 10.66
N THR A 9 -11.25 2.52 10.31
CA THR A 9 -11.69 1.15 10.03
C THR A 9 -11.03 0.63 8.75
N TYR A 10 -11.09 -0.69 8.54
CA TYR A 10 -10.56 -1.29 7.31
C TYR A 10 -11.27 -0.74 6.07
N ALA A 11 -12.59 -0.52 6.10
CA ALA A 11 -13.31 0.04 4.95
C ALA A 11 -12.86 1.47 4.62
N GLU A 12 -12.70 2.32 5.64
CA GLU A 12 -12.28 3.72 5.46
C GLU A 12 -10.83 3.86 4.97
N ALA A 13 -9.97 2.93 5.34
CA ALA A 13 -8.59 2.84 4.87
C ALA A 13 -8.48 2.67 3.34
N PHE A 14 -9.50 2.08 2.70
CA PHE A 14 -9.58 1.90 1.26
C PHE A 14 -10.54 2.87 0.58
N GLU A 15 -11.19 3.77 1.33
CA GLU A 15 -11.91 4.91 0.74
C GLU A 15 -10.86 5.95 0.29
N PRO A 16 -10.68 6.19 -1.02
CA PRO A 16 -9.55 6.95 -1.52
C PRO A 16 -9.44 8.36 -0.93
N CYS A 17 -10.55 9.08 -0.86
CA CYS A 17 -10.55 10.47 -0.39
C CYS A 17 -10.22 10.55 1.09
N ARG A 18 -10.83 9.70 1.91
CA ARG A 18 -10.61 9.64 3.36
C ARG A 18 -9.20 9.20 3.70
N ASN A 19 -8.68 8.20 3.01
CA ASN A 19 -7.32 7.74 3.20
C ASN A 19 -6.31 8.86 2.90
N LEU A 20 -6.46 9.53 1.74
CA LEU A 20 -5.59 10.65 1.37
C LEU A 20 -5.68 11.80 2.38
N GLN A 21 -6.88 12.20 2.78
CA GLN A 21 -7.08 13.24 3.80
C GLN A 21 -6.35 12.90 5.11
N THR A 22 -6.55 11.67 5.59
CA THR A 22 -6.00 11.23 6.87
C THR A 22 -4.46 11.15 6.83
N ILE A 23 -3.89 10.65 5.73
CA ILE A 23 -2.43 10.61 5.54
C ILE A 23 -1.86 12.03 5.42
N SER A 24 -2.54 12.94 4.72
CA SER A 24 -2.13 14.35 4.63
C SER A 24 -2.09 15.01 6.01
N ASP A 25 -3.12 14.82 6.83
CA ASP A 25 -3.18 15.36 8.20
C ASP A 25 -2.05 14.79 9.07
N LEU A 26 -1.79 13.48 8.98
CA LEU A 26 -0.68 12.84 9.68
C LEU A 26 0.68 13.42 9.24
N MET A 27 0.87 13.66 7.94
CA MET A 27 2.10 14.23 7.43
C MET A 27 2.33 15.66 7.94
N VAL A 28 1.29 16.50 7.93
CA VAL A 28 1.35 17.86 8.50
C VAL A 28 1.71 17.82 9.98
N LYS A 29 1.10 16.92 10.75
CA LYS A 29 1.42 16.73 12.18
C LYS A 29 2.88 16.33 12.39
N ASN A 30 3.37 15.36 11.62
CA ASN A 30 4.75 14.89 11.73
C ASN A 30 5.74 15.97 11.34
N TYR A 31 5.48 16.70 10.26
CA TYR A 31 6.30 17.81 9.81
C TYR A 31 6.37 18.92 10.87
N THR A 32 5.23 19.32 11.43
CA THR A 32 5.17 20.33 12.50
C THR A 32 5.97 19.90 13.72
N LYS A 33 5.90 18.62 14.09
CA LYS A 33 6.74 18.08 15.18
C LYS A 33 8.22 18.12 14.83
N ALA A 34 8.59 17.70 13.62
CA ALA A 34 9.98 17.67 13.17
C ALA A 34 10.61 19.07 13.09
N LEU A 35 9.84 20.11 12.76
CA LEU A 35 10.30 21.50 12.77
C LEU A 35 10.88 21.93 14.13
N THR A 36 10.47 21.31 15.24
CA THR A 36 10.97 21.65 16.59
C THR A 36 12.40 21.16 16.85
N THR A 37 12.89 20.20 16.07
CA THR A 37 14.20 19.56 16.27
C THR A 37 15.07 19.57 15.02
N SER A 38 14.63 20.24 13.95
CA SER A 38 15.35 20.32 12.67
C SER A 38 15.92 21.71 12.43
N SER A 39 17.09 21.74 11.81
CA SER A 39 17.80 22.97 11.48
C SER A 39 17.24 23.63 10.21
N THR A 40 16.62 22.85 9.32
CA THR A 40 16.05 23.33 8.07
C THR A 40 14.66 22.75 7.80
N PRO A 41 13.82 23.44 6.98
CA PRO A 41 12.55 22.90 6.53
C PRO A 41 12.67 21.57 5.77
N GLN A 42 13.73 21.37 4.97
CA GLN A 42 13.95 20.12 4.25
C GLN A 42 14.31 18.96 5.20
N GLU A 43 15.11 19.24 6.23
CA GLU A 43 15.41 18.24 7.26
C GLU A 43 14.13 17.81 8.00
N ALA A 44 13.26 18.77 8.35
CA ALA A 44 11.98 18.49 8.97
C ALA A 44 11.06 17.66 8.04
N LEU A 45 11.05 17.97 6.74
CA LEU A 45 10.28 17.22 5.73
C LEU A 45 10.74 15.77 5.65
N ARG A 46 12.05 15.54 5.59
CA ARG A 46 12.63 14.18 5.53
C ARG A 46 12.39 13.38 6.82
N LYS A 47 12.52 14.02 7.99
CA LYS A 47 12.13 13.41 9.27
C LYS A 47 10.64 13.05 9.29
N SER A 48 9.78 13.90 8.72
CA SER A 48 8.34 13.61 8.62
C SER A 48 8.03 12.35 7.79
N PHE A 49 8.79 12.10 6.70
CA PHE A 49 8.70 10.86 5.93
C PHE A 49 9.15 9.63 6.73
N SER A 50 10.24 9.76 7.50
CA SER A 50 10.68 8.70 8.41
C SER A 50 9.61 8.38 9.45
N MET A 51 9.00 9.41 10.04
CA MET A 51 7.91 9.25 11.01
C MET A 51 6.67 8.61 10.40
N TYR A 52 6.33 8.94 9.14
CA TYR A 52 5.24 8.27 8.43
C TYR A 52 5.52 6.77 8.24
N TYR A 53 6.76 6.43 7.87
CA TYR A 53 7.16 5.04 7.64
C TYR A 53 7.10 4.17 8.89
N SER A 54 7.69 4.63 10.00
CA SER A 54 7.91 3.77 11.18
C SER A 54 7.52 4.40 12.52
N GLY A 55 7.00 5.62 12.54
CA GLY A 55 6.75 6.39 13.77
C GLY A 55 8.02 6.94 14.45
N ASN A 56 9.20 6.76 13.85
CA ASN A 56 10.49 7.23 14.37
C ASN A 56 11.14 8.15 13.34
N ASP A 57 11.75 9.24 13.79
CA ASP A 57 12.33 10.29 12.93
C ASP A 57 13.69 9.94 12.33
N THR A 58 14.32 8.83 12.74
CA THR A 58 15.63 8.38 12.23
C THR A 58 15.57 7.07 11.45
N ARG A 59 14.59 6.20 11.72
CA ARG A 59 14.54 4.85 11.12
C ARG A 59 14.50 4.87 9.59
N GLY A 60 13.76 5.77 8.98
CA GLY A 60 13.60 5.88 7.52
C GLY A 60 14.87 6.27 6.77
N PHE A 61 15.91 6.72 7.48
CA PHE A 61 17.23 7.02 6.92
C PHE A 61 18.15 5.79 6.84
N ARG A 62 17.68 4.62 7.28
CA ARG A 62 18.41 3.35 7.19
C ARG A 62 17.69 2.38 6.25
N PRO A 63 18.41 1.59 5.45
CA PRO A 63 17.78 0.57 4.63
C PRO A 63 17.21 -0.57 5.49
N ASP A 64 16.19 -1.27 4.97
CA ASP A 64 15.65 -2.48 5.62
C ASP A 64 16.45 -3.73 5.28
N LYS A 65 17.12 -3.73 4.13
CA LYS A 65 17.93 -4.83 3.60
C LYS A 65 19.23 -4.28 3.05
N GLU A 66 20.28 -5.08 3.10
CA GLU A 66 21.55 -4.72 2.49
C GLU A 66 21.39 -4.54 0.97
N GLY A 67 21.95 -3.46 0.43
CA GLY A 67 21.82 -3.09 -0.98
C GLY A 67 20.57 -2.29 -1.35
N ASP A 68 19.59 -2.15 -0.46
CA ASP A 68 18.41 -1.31 -0.70
C ASP A 68 18.67 0.17 -0.38
N LEU A 69 17.93 1.06 -1.02
CA LEU A 69 17.85 2.46 -0.61
C LEU A 69 17.06 2.62 0.70
N PRO A 70 17.45 3.55 1.59
CA PRO A 70 16.62 3.98 2.71
C PRO A 70 15.24 4.45 2.26
N TYR A 71 14.23 4.34 3.13
CA TYR A 71 12.87 4.74 2.81
C TYR A 71 12.78 6.22 2.38
N VAL A 72 13.39 7.12 3.14
CA VAL A 72 13.37 8.58 2.85
C VAL A 72 13.95 8.85 1.46
N GLN A 73 15.05 8.17 1.12
CA GLN A 73 15.67 8.27 -0.19
C GLN A 73 14.74 7.83 -1.32
N LYS A 74 14.04 6.69 -1.14
CA LYS A 74 13.08 6.18 -2.14
C LYS A 74 11.99 7.23 -2.43
N VAL A 75 11.49 7.90 -1.39
CA VAL A 75 10.51 8.98 -1.53
C VAL A 75 11.08 10.17 -2.29
N VAL A 76 12.28 10.61 -1.95
CA VAL A 76 12.93 11.75 -2.60
C VAL A 76 13.22 11.47 -4.07
N VAL A 77 13.81 10.31 -4.39
CA VAL A 77 14.08 9.90 -5.77
C VAL A 77 12.79 9.83 -6.60
N GLY A 78 11.72 9.26 -6.02
CA GLY A 78 10.41 9.21 -6.67
C GLY A 78 9.82 10.60 -6.93
N ALA A 79 9.93 11.52 -5.98
CA ALA A 79 9.42 12.89 -6.12
C ALA A 79 10.19 13.72 -7.15
N LEU A 80 11.48 13.46 -7.33
CA LEU A 80 12.34 14.16 -8.28
C LEU A 80 12.29 13.59 -9.70
N SER A 81 11.72 12.39 -9.88
CA SER A 81 11.58 11.72 -11.18
C SER A 81 10.12 11.36 -11.49
N PRO A 82 9.18 12.32 -11.48
CA PRO A 82 7.77 12.03 -11.73
C PRO A 82 7.54 11.63 -13.20
N SER A 83 6.69 10.66 -13.44
CA SER A 83 6.16 10.37 -14.79
C SER A 83 5.05 11.36 -15.16
N SER A 84 4.58 11.34 -16.41
CA SER A 84 3.49 12.22 -16.86
C SER A 84 2.14 11.95 -16.16
N ALA A 85 2.00 10.82 -15.47
CA ALA A 85 0.80 10.47 -14.70
C ALA A 85 0.94 10.80 -13.20
N ASP A 86 2.13 11.12 -12.73
CA ASP A 86 2.38 11.32 -11.30
C ASP A 86 2.12 12.79 -10.90
N PRO A 87 1.51 13.03 -9.73
CA PRO A 87 1.41 14.37 -9.19
C PRO A 87 2.81 14.90 -8.82
N ILE A 88 3.11 16.12 -9.24
CA ILE A 88 4.37 16.81 -8.90
C ILE A 88 4.27 17.31 -7.46
N VAL A 89 5.33 17.12 -6.66
CA VAL A 89 5.45 17.62 -5.28
C VAL A 89 6.60 18.63 -5.20
N PRO A 90 6.36 19.94 -5.42
CA PRO A 90 7.43 20.93 -5.52
C PRO A 90 8.24 21.16 -4.24
N ALA A 91 7.72 20.71 -3.09
CA ALA A 91 8.34 20.91 -1.80
C ALA A 91 9.52 19.97 -1.52
N VAL A 92 9.70 18.89 -2.29
CA VAL A 92 10.80 17.93 -2.09
C VAL A 92 12.01 18.37 -2.92
N GLU A 93 13.12 18.65 -2.25
CA GLU A 93 14.37 19.09 -2.89
C GLU A 93 15.43 17.99 -2.79
N ALA A 94 16.30 17.92 -3.81
CA ALA A 94 17.51 17.09 -3.78
C ALA A 94 18.55 17.71 -2.83
N THR A 95 19.22 16.86 -2.06
CA THR A 95 20.35 17.19 -1.18
C THR A 95 21.55 16.31 -1.51
N GLU A 96 22.75 16.70 -1.05
CA GLU A 96 23.94 15.87 -1.20
C GLU A 96 23.70 14.48 -0.58
N GLY A 97 23.85 13.43 -1.39
CA GLY A 97 23.54 12.05 -1.01
C GLY A 97 22.26 11.49 -1.61
N ASP A 98 21.42 12.31 -2.27
CA ASP A 98 20.22 11.85 -3.00
C ASP A 98 20.50 11.23 -4.39
N GLU A 99 21.77 11.00 -4.72
CA GLU A 99 22.16 10.52 -6.04
C GLU A 99 21.51 9.17 -6.32
N ALA A 100 20.74 9.13 -7.41
CA ALA A 100 20.10 7.91 -7.85
C ALA A 100 21.20 6.91 -8.20
N ILE A 101 21.22 5.76 -7.53
CA ILE A 101 22.01 4.62 -8.01
C ILE A 101 21.52 4.38 -9.45
N PRO A 102 22.39 4.43 -10.48
CA PRO A 102 21.94 4.24 -11.84
C PRO A 102 21.38 2.83 -11.95
N VAL A 103 20.05 2.73 -11.96
CA VAL A 103 19.39 1.54 -12.47
C VAL A 103 19.77 1.53 -13.93
N ALA A 104 20.67 0.61 -14.32
CA ALA A 104 21.10 0.49 -15.70
C ALA A 104 19.86 0.54 -16.59
N ALA A 105 19.71 1.63 -17.34
CA ALA A 105 18.62 1.76 -18.29
C ALA A 105 18.70 0.50 -19.16
N ALA A 106 17.60 -0.26 -19.24
CA ALA A 106 17.56 -1.44 -20.09
C ALA A 106 18.04 -1.02 -21.47
N SER A 107 19.24 -1.50 -21.87
CA SER A 107 19.93 -0.99 -23.05
C SER A 107 18.99 -0.99 -24.24
N ALA A 108 18.91 0.15 -24.93
CA ALA A 108 18.27 0.28 -26.23
C ALA A 108 19.01 -0.60 -27.24
N GLY A 109 18.66 -1.89 -27.27
CA GLY A 109 19.39 -2.91 -28.01
C GLY A 109 18.83 -4.32 -27.90
N ALA A 110 17.99 -4.61 -26.90
CA ALA A 110 17.23 -5.86 -26.90
C ALA A 110 16.18 -5.82 -28.02
N LYS A 111 16.48 -6.47 -29.14
CA LYS A 111 15.49 -6.81 -30.18
C LYS A 111 14.32 -7.49 -29.44
N ARG A 112 13.16 -6.84 -29.37
CA ARG A 112 11.96 -7.45 -28.78
C ARG A 112 11.73 -8.76 -29.52
N ALA A 113 11.90 -9.89 -28.85
CA ALA A 113 11.38 -11.16 -29.34
C ALA A 113 9.88 -10.95 -29.61
N PRO A 114 9.33 -11.46 -30.73
CA PRO A 114 7.92 -11.27 -31.01
C PRO A 114 7.13 -11.80 -29.82
N VAL A 115 6.42 -10.88 -29.15
CA VAL A 115 5.39 -11.22 -28.18
C VAL A 115 4.40 -12.06 -28.96
N ARG A 116 4.43 -13.38 -28.73
CA ARG A 116 3.40 -14.27 -29.23
C ARG A 116 2.14 -13.76 -28.56
N VAL A 117 1.31 -13.05 -29.32
CA VAL A 117 -0.01 -12.61 -28.87
C VAL A 117 -0.77 -13.87 -28.54
N ARG A 118 -0.69 -14.30 -27.29
CA ARG A 118 -1.71 -15.15 -26.72
C ARG A 118 -2.91 -14.24 -26.65
N THR A 119 -3.83 -14.44 -27.59
CA THR A 119 -5.19 -13.94 -27.52
C THR A 119 -5.60 -14.03 -26.06
N ALA A 120 -5.96 -12.89 -25.47
CA ALA A 120 -6.43 -12.84 -24.10
C ALA A 120 -7.67 -13.74 -24.01
N SER A 121 -7.47 -15.01 -23.68
CA SER A 121 -8.52 -15.83 -23.11
C SER A 121 -8.81 -15.20 -21.76
N GLN A 122 -9.75 -14.26 -21.78
CA GLN A 122 -10.52 -13.72 -20.66
C GLN A 122 -10.04 -14.25 -19.30
N GLN A 123 -8.94 -13.71 -18.77
CA GLN A 123 -8.69 -13.84 -17.35
C GLN A 123 -9.57 -12.80 -16.69
N GLN A 124 -10.81 -13.23 -16.41
CA GLN A 124 -11.70 -12.54 -15.50
C GLN A 124 -10.90 -12.17 -14.27
N SER A 125 -10.90 -10.89 -13.95
CA SER A 125 -10.45 -10.34 -12.68
C SER A 125 -11.20 -11.06 -11.56
N GLY A 126 -10.60 -12.12 -11.03
CA GLY A 126 -11.13 -12.83 -9.87
C GLY A 126 -11.13 -11.91 -8.65
N PRO A 127 -11.96 -12.21 -7.62
CA PRO A 127 -12.02 -11.41 -6.42
C PRO A 127 -10.63 -11.39 -5.74
N TRP A 128 -10.18 -10.22 -5.29
CA TRP A 128 -8.91 -10.04 -4.58
C TRP A 128 -8.92 -10.61 -3.15
N VAL A 129 -9.90 -11.47 -2.82
CA VAL A 129 -10.03 -12.15 -1.53
C VAL A 129 -10.10 -13.64 -1.80
N ILE A 130 -9.07 -14.38 -1.37
CA ILE A 130 -9.05 -15.83 -1.40
C ILE A 130 -9.61 -16.32 -0.06
N VAL A 131 -10.80 -16.89 -0.07
CA VAL A 131 -11.36 -17.61 1.08
C VAL A 131 -10.98 -19.08 0.92
N THR A 132 -10.27 -19.64 1.89
CA THR A 132 -9.90 -21.07 1.95
C THR A 132 -10.65 -21.77 3.09
N ASP A 133 -10.83 -23.08 2.98
CA ASP A 133 -11.31 -23.90 4.09
C ASP A 133 -10.25 -24.11 5.18
N GLU A 134 -10.60 -24.87 6.23
CA GLU A 134 -9.73 -25.19 7.37
C GLU A 134 -8.45 -25.95 6.98
N ASN A 135 -8.40 -26.51 5.77
CA ASN A 135 -7.23 -27.20 5.22
C ASN A 135 -6.44 -26.34 4.23
N GLY A 136 -6.77 -25.04 4.10
CA GLY A 136 -6.09 -24.11 3.20
C GLY A 136 -6.42 -24.33 1.72
N GLN A 137 -7.46 -25.11 1.40
CA GLN A 137 -7.85 -25.40 0.03
C GLN A 137 -8.97 -24.45 -0.42
N ALA A 138 -8.92 -24.02 -1.69
CA ALA A 138 -10.00 -23.22 -2.27
C ALA A 138 -11.30 -24.06 -2.30
N PRO A 139 -12.45 -23.50 -1.87
CA PRO A 139 -13.71 -24.23 -1.80
C PRO A 139 -14.14 -24.67 -3.21
N GLN A 140 -14.58 -25.92 -3.32
CA GLN A 140 -14.96 -26.49 -4.61
C GLN A 140 -16.24 -25.81 -5.16
N PRO A 141 -16.34 -25.60 -6.48
CA PRO A 141 -17.39 -24.80 -7.12
C PRO A 141 -18.82 -25.35 -6.95
N ALA A 142 -18.99 -26.57 -6.43
CA ALA A 142 -20.31 -27.17 -6.19
C ALA A 142 -21.10 -26.52 -5.04
N GLN A 143 -20.47 -25.70 -4.19
CA GLN A 143 -21.16 -25.01 -3.08
C GLN A 143 -21.59 -23.57 -3.42
N LEU A 144 -21.16 -23.02 -4.56
CA LEU A 144 -21.54 -21.67 -5.02
C LEU A 144 -22.96 -21.60 -5.61
N ALA A 145 -23.62 -22.74 -5.83
CA ALA A 145 -24.95 -22.78 -6.45
C ALA A 145 -26.11 -22.44 -5.51
N ALA A 146 -25.90 -22.33 -4.19
CA ALA A 146 -27.00 -22.15 -3.22
C ALA A 146 -27.27 -20.70 -2.80
N VAL A 147 -26.47 -19.72 -3.25
CA VAL A 147 -26.72 -18.29 -2.94
C VAL A 147 -27.28 -17.59 -4.17
N GLN A 148 -28.40 -18.09 -4.68
CA GLN A 148 -29.25 -17.31 -5.57
C GLN A 148 -30.24 -16.50 -4.72
N VAL A 149 -30.22 -15.20 -4.99
CA VAL A 149 -31.00 -14.12 -4.38
C VAL A 149 -32.49 -14.51 -4.29
N ALA A 150 -32.98 -14.69 -3.06
CA ALA A 150 -34.41 -14.77 -2.80
C ALA A 150 -34.96 -13.39 -2.43
N SER A 151 -36.03 -12.98 -3.10
CA SER A 151 -36.96 -11.92 -2.66
C SER A 151 -38.33 -12.19 -3.28
N PRO A 152 -39.44 -11.80 -2.63
CA PRO A 152 -39.75 -12.03 -1.22
C PRO A 152 -41.16 -12.66 -1.12
N ASP A 153 -41.29 -13.86 -0.55
CA ASP A 153 -42.57 -14.22 0.08
C ASP A 153 -42.37 -15.27 1.19
N GLN A 154 -42.83 -14.87 2.38
CA GLN A 154 -43.07 -15.65 3.60
C GLN A 154 -41.90 -16.18 4.48
N PRO A 155 -42.14 -16.25 5.81
CA PRO A 155 -41.10 -16.12 6.83
C PRO A 155 -40.78 -17.45 7.52
N LYS A 156 -39.50 -17.73 7.80
CA LYS A 156 -39.10 -18.59 8.92
C LYS A 156 -37.78 -18.09 9.55
N ALA A 157 -37.74 -18.20 10.87
CA ALA A 157 -36.80 -17.59 11.81
C ALA A 157 -35.31 -17.94 11.55
N PRO A 158 -34.36 -17.07 11.95
CA PRO A 158 -32.95 -17.22 11.60
C PRO A 158 -32.24 -18.22 12.53
N GLU A 159 -31.70 -19.29 11.96
CA GLU A 159 -30.68 -20.11 12.61
C GLU A 159 -29.31 -19.48 12.31
N GLN A 160 -28.69 -18.88 13.33
CA GLN A 160 -27.40 -18.19 13.20
C GLN A 160 -26.27 -19.23 13.14
N PRO A 161 -25.43 -19.30 12.08
CA PRO A 161 -24.22 -20.09 12.13
C PRO A 161 -23.18 -19.37 13.00
N ARG A 162 -22.84 -19.99 14.12
CA ARG A 162 -21.85 -19.50 15.10
C ARG A 162 -20.44 -19.66 14.51
N ILE A 163 -19.91 -18.59 13.92
CA ILE A 163 -18.51 -18.53 13.48
C ILE A 163 -17.62 -18.54 14.73
N GLN A 164 -16.80 -19.58 14.90
CA GLN A 164 -15.79 -19.65 15.95
C GLN A 164 -14.44 -19.30 15.35
N VAL A 165 -13.80 -18.25 15.88
CA VAL A 165 -12.45 -17.83 15.52
C VAL A 165 -11.50 -18.45 16.55
N ALA A 166 -10.69 -19.43 16.13
CA ALA A 166 -9.62 -19.96 16.96
C ALA A 166 -8.36 -19.08 16.76
N LEU A 167 -7.82 -18.55 17.87
CA LEU A 167 -6.55 -17.84 17.92
C LEU A 167 -5.48 -18.85 18.37
N ASP A 168 -4.51 -19.14 17.51
CA ASP A 168 -3.33 -19.90 17.90
C ASP A 168 -2.28 -18.94 18.48
N THR A 169 -1.89 -19.20 19.72
CA THR A 169 -0.76 -18.55 20.41
C THR A 169 0.28 -19.63 20.66
N GLY A 170 1.22 -19.73 19.72
CA GLY A 170 2.47 -20.47 19.84
C GLY A 170 3.63 -19.58 19.41
#